data_AF-A0A924RYS4-F1
#
_entry.id   AF-A0A924RYS4-F1
#
_cell.length_a   1.000
_cell.length_b   1.000
_cell.length_c   1.000
_cell.angle_alpha   90.00
_cell.angle_beta   90.00
_cell.angle_gamma   90.00
#
_symmetry.space_group_name_H-M   'P 1'
#
loop_
_entity.id
_entity.type
_entity.pdbx_description
1 polymer ?
#
loop_
_entity_poly.entity_id
_entity_poly.type
_entity_poly.pdbx_seq_one_letter_code
_entity_poly.pdbx_strand_id
1 'polypeptide(L)'
;MKKKDKDLAEDPINIKDKMDTSEHPVVTVEDLDEETIQHVNNPIVGLKPIEKVFLGVVKEVRQESNKYIFSDGSASVEIKVVSDEIIRVRLAPHSVFLDEFSYAVPQIDQKVAVFTFTEEEEYYAVSTNTVSCHVNKSNFHISFVDNDGKVINEDYLGMHWEENEQFGGYYVYCTKKCYPEEAFYGLGDKPTDLNLRGKRLQNWNSDTYSFAKHQDPLYRSIPFFISLNEGNAHGIFL
;
A
#
# COMPACT_ATOMS: atom_id res chain seq x y z
N MET A 1 28.50 28.52 -81.16
CA MET A 1 29.76 29.19 -80.80
C MET A 1 30.24 28.63 -79.46
N LYS A 2 31.47 28.06 -79.45
CA LYS A 2 32.46 27.79 -78.35
C LYS A 2 31.94 27.56 -76.90
N LYS A 3 32.09 26.36 -76.28
CA LYS A 3 33.27 25.81 -75.52
C LYS A 3 33.81 26.81 -74.47
N LYS A 4 34.10 26.52 -73.19
CA LYS A 4 34.57 25.29 -72.51
C LYS A 4 34.78 25.59 -70.98
N ASP A 5 34.87 24.53 -70.17
CA ASP A 5 35.79 24.29 -69.00
C ASP A 5 35.66 25.19 -67.73
N LYS A 6 35.25 24.65 -66.57
CA LYS A 6 36.03 23.94 -65.51
C LYS A 6 36.64 24.90 -64.46
N ASP A 7 36.34 24.68 -63.17
CA ASP A 7 37.26 24.09 -62.17
C ASP A 7 36.81 24.37 -60.72
N LEU A 8 37.09 23.38 -59.86
CA LEU A 8 36.94 23.40 -58.40
C LEU A 8 38.01 24.29 -57.75
N ALA A 9 37.68 24.94 -56.64
CA ALA A 9 38.59 25.15 -55.51
C ALA A 9 37.79 25.59 -54.26
N GLU A 10 37.83 24.77 -53.21
CA GLU A 10 37.58 25.17 -51.82
C GLU A 10 38.73 26.05 -51.32
N ASP A 11 38.43 27.00 -50.40
CA ASP A 11 39.28 27.46 -49.29
C ASP A 11 38.66 28.75 -48.66
N PRO A 12 38.99 29.16 -47.41
CA PRO A 12 38.44 28.61 -46.18
C PRO A 12 37.70 29.70 -45.36
N ILE A 13 36.68 29.36 -44.58
CA ILE A 13 36.10 30.33 -43.64
C ILE A 13 37.04 30.43 -42.42
N ASN A 14 37.92 31.43 -42.47
CA ASN A 14 38.76 31.86 -41.36
C ASN A 14 37.89 32.56 -40.31
N ILE A 15 37.67 31.85 -39.20
CA ILE A 15 37.03 32.34 -37.98
C ILE A 15 38.02 33.30 -37.31
N LYS A 16 37.78 34.61 -37.43
CA LYS A 16 38.23 35.61 -36.44
C LYS A 16 37.53 36.95 -36.63
N ASP A 17 37.18 37.53 -35.48
CA ASP A 17 36.82 38.91 -35.23
C ASP A 17 35.37 39.36 -35.47
N LYS A 18 34.50 38.98 -34.52
CA LYS A 18 33.78 39.98 -33.70
C LYS A 18 33.74 39.49 -32.25
N MET A 19 34.64 40.05 -31.42
CA MET A 19 34.51 40.00 -29.96
C MET A 19 33.26 40.79 -29.59
N ASP A 20 32.22 40.09 -29.14
CA ASP A 20 31.08 40.69 -28.47
C ASP A 20 31.50 41.01 -27.02
N THR A 21 31.64 42.30 -26.73
CA THR A 21 31.80 42.81 -25.37
C THR A 21 30.40 42.99 -24.78
N SER A 22 29.78 41.89 -24.36
CA SER A 22 28.65 41.94 -23.43
C SER A 22 29.15 41.45 -22.07
N GLU A 23 29.41 42.38 -21.16
CA GLU A 23 29.62 42.05 -19.76
C GLU A 23 28.35 41.38 -19.21
N HIS A 24 28.43 40.10 -18.89
CA HIS A 24 27.36 39.44 -18.14
C HIS A 24 27.49 39.87 -16.67
N PRO A 25 26.42 40.36 -16.03
CA PRO A 25 26.48 40.67 -14.61
C PRO A 25 26.75 39.38 -13.84
N VAL A 26 27.81 39.38 -13.06
CA VAL A 26 28.12 38.29 -12.13
C VAL A 26 27.18 38.46 -10.94
N VAL A 27 26.08 37.71 -10.94
CA VAL A 27 25.15 37.65 -9.81
C VAL A 27 25.84 36.86 -8.70
N THR A 28 26.13 37.50 -7.57
CA THR A 28 26.60 36.78 -6.38
C THR A 28 25.42 36.36 -5.51
N VAL A 29 25.64 35.41 -4.60
CA VAL A 29 24.58 34.80 -3.79
C VAL A 29 23.84 35.83 -2.95
N GLU A 30 24.47 36.98 -2.67
CA GLU A 30 23.89 38.11 -1.95
C GLU A 30 22.82 38.91 -2.75
N ASP A 31 22.76 38.77 -4.08
CA ASP A 31 21.83 39.54 -4.92
C ASP A 31 20.43 38.90 -5.07
N LEU A 32 20.21 37.71 -4.49
CA LEU A 32 18.94 36.97 -4.58
C LEU A 32 17.97 37.26 -3.41
N ASP A 33 18.39 38.07 -2.42
CA ASP A 33 17.68 38.18 -1.15
C ASP A 33 16.65 39.34 -1.06
N GLU A 34 16.45 40.16 -2.11
CA GLU A 34 15.61 41.38 -1.96
C GLU A 34 14.31 41.49 -2.77
N GLU A 35 13.89 40.50 -3.56
CA GLU A 35 12.53 40.54 -4.16
C GLU A 35 11.78 39.22 -4.11
N THR A 36 11.26 38.88 -2.94
CA THR A 36 9.96 38.18 -2.83
C THR A 36 9.39 38.34 -1.43
N ILE A 37 8.60 39.41 -1.22
CA ILE A 37 7.74 39.49 -0.04
C ILE A 37 6.55 38.54 -0.26
N GLN A 38 6.80 37.24 -0.05
CA GLN A 38 5.75 36.24 0.01
C GLN A 38 5.08 36.37 1.38
N HIS A 39 3.84 36.84 1.42
CA HIS A 39 3.03 36.83 2.65
C HIS A 39 2.60 35.38 2.94
N VAL A 40 3.53 34.55 3.43
CA VAL A 40 3.23 33.22 3.96
C VAL A 40 2.80 33.37 5.40
N ASN A 41 1.49 33.53 5.62
CA ASN A 41 0.91 33.54 6.97
C ASN A 41 0.76 32.13 7.57
N ASN A 42 1.48 31.13 7.04
CA ASN A 42 1.56 29.81 7.63
C ASN A 42 3.03 29.52 7.96
N PRO A 43 3.42 29.47 9.24
CA PRO A 43 4.76 29.02 9.58
C PRO A 43 4.93 27.61 9.03
N ILE A 44 6.05 27.35 8.34
CA ILE A 44 6.50 25.98 8.09
C ILE A 44 6.91 25.44 9.45
N VAL A 45 5.93 24.96 10.22
CA VAL A 45 6.17 24.14 11.40
C VAL A 45 6.91 22.91 10.87
N GLY A 46 8.08 22.62 11.43
CA GLY A 46 8.93 21.52 10.97
C GLY A 46 8.13 20.22 10.81
N LEU A 47 8.54 19.38 9.84
CA LEU A 47 7.93 18.08 9.57
C LEU A 47 7.67 17.38 10.90
N LYS A 48 6.38 17.16 11.23
CA LYS A 48 6.05 16.42 12.44
C LYS A 48 6.64 15.01 12.32
N PRO A 49 7.19 14.45 13.41
CA PRO A 49 7.68 13.08 13.37
C PRO A 49 6.53 12.14 13.02
N ILE A 50 6.80 11.18 12.13
CA ILE A 50 5.83 10.15 11.76
C ILE A 50 5.63 9.25 12.99
N GLU A 51 4.43 9.29 13.56
CA GLU A 51 4.04 8.48 14.71
C GLU A 51 3.07 7.37 14.27
N LYS A 52 3.41 6.13 14.63
CA LYS A 52 2.58 4.96 14.39
C LYS A 52 1.68 4.71 15.58
N VAL A 53 0.38 4.69 15.34
CA VAL A 53 -0.64 4.42 16.36
C VAL A 53 -1.14 2.99 16.20
N PHE A 54 -0.98 2.18 17.24
CA PHE A 54 -1.38 0.77 17.28
C PHE A 54 -2.76 0.63 17.93
N LEU A 55 -3.51 -0.39 17.49
CA LEU A 55 -4.72 -0.82 18.20
C LEU A 55 -4.41 -1.19 19.65
N GLY A 56 -5.26 -0.72 20.56
CA GLY A 56 -5.22 -1.07 21.98
C GLY A 56 -6.00 -2.35 22.31
N VAL A 57 -6.35 -2.50 23.59
CA VAL A 57 -7.22 -3.59 24.09
C VAL A 57 -8.64 -3.43 23.53
N VAL A 58 -9.32 -4.54 23.19
CA VAL A 58 -10.73 -4.50 22.78
C VAL A 58 -11.60 -4.08 23.96
N LYS A 59 -12.38 -3.01 23.81
CA LYS A 59 -13.29 -2.48 24.85
C LYS A 59 -14.76 -2.73 24.54
N GLU A 60 -15.11 -2.72 23.27
CA GLU A 60 -16.50 -2.83 22.83
C GLU A 60 -16.59 -3.73 21.59
N VAL A 61 -17.66 -4.52 21.54
CA VAL A 61 -18.07 -5.27 20.36
C VAL A 61 -19.53 -4.97 20.05
N ARG A 62 -19.83 -4.66 18.80
CA ARG A 62 -21.21 -4.48 18.30
C ARG A 62 -21.43 -5.34 17.07
N GLN A 63 -22.62 -5.89 16.94
CA GLN A 63 -23.04 -6.64 15.76
C GLN A 63 -24.02 -5.81 14.93
N GLU A 64 -23.80 -5.78 13.60
CA GLU A 64 -24.69 -5.16 12.64
C GLU A 64 -24.92 -6.14 11.47
N SER A 65 -26.02 -6.90 11.48
CA SER A 65 -26.28 -7.95 10.47
C SER A 65 -25.15 -9.00 10.41
N ASN A 66 -24.39 -9.09 9.30
CA ASN A 66 -23.27 -10.02 9.08
C ASN A 66 -21.89 -9.43 9.33
N LYS A 67 -21.81 -8.30 10.05
CA LYS A 67 -20.54 -7.70 10.48
C LYS A 67 -20.49 -7.53 11.99
N TYR A 68 -19.28 -7.71 12.53
CA TYR A 68 -18.91 -7.45 13.91
C TYR A 68 -17.90 -6.33 13.92
N ILE A 69 -18.16 -5.29 14.72
CA ILE A 69 -17.27 -4.15 14.85
C ILE A 69 -16.71 -4.18 16.27
N PHE A 70 -15.38 -4.34 16.34
CA PHE A 70 -14.60 -4.32 17.56
C PHE A 70 -13.96 -2.94 17.71
N SER A 71 -13.95 -2.37 18.90
CA SER A 71 -13.39 -1.04 19.16
C SER A 71 -12.45 -1.04 20.35
N ASP A 72 -11.34 -0.32 20.26
CA ASP A 72 -10.43 -0.04 21.38
C ASP A 72 -10.80 1.27 22.12
N GLY A 73 -11.90 1.91 21.71
CA GLY A 73 -12.39 3.20 22.16
C GLY A 73 -11.91 4.39 21.32
N SER A 74 -10.94 4.20 20.43
CA SER A 74 -10.43 5.22 19.51
C SER A 74 -10.59 4.78 18.06
N ALA A 75 -10.09 3.59 17.72
CA ALA A 75 -10.22 2.96 16.42
C ALA A 75 -11.16 1.77 16.49
N SER A 76 -11.72 1.43 15.33
CA SER A 76 -12.60 0.28 15.17
C SER A 76 -12.13 -0.63 14.05
N VAL A 77 -12.30 -1.94 14.23
CA VAL A 77 -12.09 -2.96 13.21
C VAL A 77 -13.41 -3.64 12.90
N GLU A 78 -13.81 -3.63 11.63
CA GLU A 78 -14.96 -4.38 11.10
C GLU A 78 -14.48 -5.74 10.60
N ILE A 79 -15.11 -6.80 11.10
CA ILE A 79 -15.03 -8.17 10.60
C ILE A 79 -16.37 -8.51 9.95
N LYS A 80 -16.40 -8.65 8.62
CA LYS A 80 -17.60 -8.99 7.86
C LYS A 80 -17.47 -10.36 7.22
N VAL A 81 -18.44 -11.24 7.45
CA VAL A 81 -18.52 -12.53 6.78
C VAL A 81 -19.11 -12.33 5.38
N VAL A 82 -18.34 -12.62 4.35
CA VAL A 82 -18.73 -12.46 2.93
C VAL A 82 -19.26 -13.78 2.36
N SER A 83 -18.62 -14.89 2.71
CA SER A 83 -19.04 -16.26 2.42
C SER A 83 -18.48 -17.19 3.48
N ASP A 84 -18.73 -18.50 3.37
CA ASP A 84 -18.15 -19.49 4.27
C ASP A 84 -16.61 -19.41 4.26
N GLU A 85 -15.98 -19.13 3.12
CA GLU A 85 -14.52 -19.12 2.96
C GLU A 85 -13.88 -17.72 3.00
N ILE A 86 -14.68 -16.65 2.99
CA ILE A 86 -14.20 -15.27 2.83
C ILE A 86 -14.65 -14.40 4.00
N ILE A 87 -13.67 -13.90 4.74
CA ILE A 87 -13.85 -12.91 5.79
C ILE A 87 -13.13 -11.62 5.39
N ARG A 88 -13.84 -10.49 5.46
CA ARG A 88 -13.27 -9.16 5.22
C ARG A 88 -12.94 -8.50 6.53
N VAL A 89 -11.74 -7.91 6.59
CA VAL A 89 -11.26 -7.09 7.71
C VAL A 89 -11.09 -5.65 7.23
N ARG A 90 -11.64 -4.67 7.96
CA ARG A 90 -11.42 -3.23 7.70
C ARG A 90 -11.06 -2.52 8.99
N LEU A 91 -9.98 -1.76 8.98
CA LEU A 91 -9.61 -0.87 10.08
C LEU A 91 -10.08 0.56 9.79
N ALA A 92 -10.67 1.20 10.79
CA ALA A 92 -11.03 2.61 10.80
C ALA A 92 -10.31 3.31 11.98
N PRO A 93 -9.22 4.07 11.73
CA PRO A 93 -8.44 4.78 12.74
C PRO A 93 -9.22 5.65 13.73
N HIS A 94 -10.36 6.22 13.31
CA HIS A 94 -11.20 7.08 14.15
C HIS A 94 -12.63 6.53 14.27
N SER A 95 -12.79 5.22 14.12
CA SER A 95 -14.08 4.52 14.23
C SER A 95 -15.16 4.98 13.23
N VAL A 96 -14.75 5.71 12.19
CA VAL A 96 -15.61 6.13 11.07
C VAL A 96 -15.23 5.30 9.84
N PHE A 97 -16.17 4.47 9.39
CA PHE A 97 -16.04 3.71 8.15
C PHE A 97 -16.58 4.52 6.98
N LEU A 98 -15.78 4.65 5.93
CA LEU A 98 -16.24 5.18 4.64
C LEU A 98 -17.17 4.17 3.94
N ASP A 99 -17.93 4.66 2.97
CA ASP A 99 -18.82 3.85 2.14
C ASP A 99 -18.09 2.64 1.52
N GLU A 100 -18.83 1.54 1.43
CA GLU A 100 -18.33 0.28 0.90
C GLU A 100 -18.23 0.36 -0.63
N PHE A 101 -17.07 0.75 -1.15
CA PHE A 101 -16.80 0.85 -2.58
C PHE A 101 -15.54 0.07 -2.96
N SER A 102 -15.60 -0.68 -4.08
CA SER A 102 -14.47 -1.41 -4.65
C SER A 102 -14.53 -1.38 -6.18
N TYR A 103 -13.39 -1.13 -6.83
CA TYR A 103 -13.24 -1.27 -8.27
C TYR A 103 -13.10 -2.72 -8.74
N ALA A 104 -12.72 -3.63 -7.84
CA ALA A 104 -12.38 -5.02 -8.17
C ALA A 104 -13.47 -6.01 -7.73
N VAL A 105 -14.14 -5.74 -6.61
CA VAL A 105 -15.16 -6.62 -6.05
C VAL A 105 -16.54 -6.11 -6.47
N PRO A 106 -17.26 -6.82 -7.35
CA PRO A 106 -18.62 -6.43 -7.71
C PRO A 106 -19.56 -6.56 -6.51
N GLN A 107 -20.62 -5.76 -6.50
CA GLN A 107 -21.73 -5.93 -5.57
C GLN A 107 -22.53 -7.17 -6.01
N ILE A 108 -22.29 -8.29 -5.34
CA ILE A 108 -23.02 -9.55 -5.55
C ILE A 108 -23.99 -9.70 -4.38
N ASP A 109 -25.23 -10.12 -4.66
CA ASP A 109 -26.14 -10.59 -3.61
C ASP A 109 -25.48 -11.75 -2.86
N GLN A 110 -24.98 -11.45 -1.66
CA GLN A 110 -24.28 -12.42 -0.84
C GLN A 110 -25.28 -13.51 -0.44
N LYS A 111 -24.92 -14.77 -0.71
CA LYS A 111 -25.64 -15.90 -0.10
C LYS A 111 -25.46 -15.79 1.41
N VAL A 112 -26.53 -16.03 2.16
CA VAL A 112 -26.47 -16.05 3.62
C VAL A 112 -25.52 -17.17 4.04
N ALA A 113 -24.30 -16.79 4.43
CA ALA A 113 -23.39 -17.69 5.13
C ALA A 113 -23.96 -17.94 6.53
N VAL A 114 -23.94 -19.20 6.97
CA VAL A 114 -24.23 -19.49 8.37
C VAL A 114 -22.95 -19.22 9.14
N PHE A 115 -23.00 -18.25 10.04
CA PHE A 115 -21.89 -17.92 10.91
C PHE A 115 -22.36 -17.83 12.36
N THR A 116 -21.44 -18.10 13.28
CA THR A 116 -21.67 -18.02 14.72
C THR A 116 -20.68 -17.04 15.33
N PHE A 117 -21.11 -16.41 16.41
CA PHE A 117 -20.25 -15.58 17.24
C PHE A 117 -20.20 -16.17 18.63
N THR A 118 -18.99 -16.43 19.12
CA THR A 118 -18.74 -16.88 20.49
C THR A 118 -17.78 -15.93 21.18
N GLU A 119 -18.02 -15.74 22.47
CA GLU A 119 -17.14 -15.00 23.35
C GLU A 119 -16.46 -15.99 24.28
N GLU A 120 -15.17 -16.22 24.04
CA GLU A 120 -14.32 -17.05 24.90
C GLU A 120 -13.60 -16.17 25.93
N GLU A 121 -12.84 -16.79 26.84
CA GLU A 121 -12.10 -16.05 27.88
C GLU A 121 -11.07 -15.09 27.28
N GLU A 122 -10.26 -15.55 26.32
CA GLU A 122 -9.13 -14.80 25.76
C GLU A 122 -9.43 -14.08 24.43
N TYR A 123 -10.45 -14.51 23.70
CA TYR A 123 -10.74 -14.00 22.35
C TYR A 123 -12.24 -14.02 22.05
N TYR A 124 -12.62 -13.23 21.05
CA TYR A 124 -13.90 -13.34 20.35
C TYR A 124 -13.71 -14.18 19.09
N ALA A 125 -14.66 -15.05 18.76
CA ALA A 125 -14.60 -15.85 17.54
C ALA A 125 -15.81 -15.60 16.65
N VAL A 126 -15.54 -15.26 15.39
CA VAL A 126 -16.53 -15.22 14.31
C VAL A 126 -16.25 -16.43 13.42
N SER A 127 -17.10 -17.46 13.50
CA SER A 127 -16.87 -18.75 12.87
C SER A 127 -17.85 -18.99 11.72
N THR A 128 -17.35 -19.48 10.60
CA THR A 128 -18.15 -20.00 9.48
C THR A 128 -18.07 -21.53 9.44
N ASN A 129 -18.59 -22.14 8.37
CA ASN A 129 -18.43 -23.58 8.14
C ASN A 129 -17.01 -24.01 7.77
N THR A 130 -16.09 -23.09 7.44
CA THR A 130 -14.73 -23.44 6.96
C THR A 130 -13.60 -22.67 7.62
N VAL A 131 -13.86 -21.46 8.14
CA VAL A 131 -12.83 -20.62 8.77
C VAL A 131 -13.40 -19.86 9.96
N SER A 132 -12.60 -19.77 11.01
CA SER A 132 -12.88 -18.97 12.20
C SER A 132 -11.90 -17.82 12.31
N CYS A 133 -12.43 -16.60 12.43
CA CYS A 133 -11.65 -15.40 12.72
C CYS A 133 -11.69 -15.15 14.23
N HIS A 134 -10.52 -15.19 14.87
CA HIS A 134 -10.36 -14.91 16.30
C HIS A 134 -9.79 -13.51 16.50
N VAL A 135 -10.39 -12.74 17.40
CA VAL A 135 -9.93 -11.41 17.82
C VAL A 135 -9.54 -11.48 19.29
N ASN A 136 -8.24 -11.40 19.58
CA ASN A 136 -7.74 -11.48 20.95
C ASN A 136 -8.13 -10.23 21.74
N LYS A 137 -8.68 -10.42 22.95
CA LYS A 137 -9.18 -9.31 23.77
C LYS A 137 -8.06 -8.39 24.27
N SER A 138 -6.91 -8.96 24.63
CA SER A 138 -5.82 -8.25 25.31
C SER A 138 -4.94 -7.40 24.39
N ASN A 139 -4.83 -7.74 23.11
CA ASN A 139 -3.90 -7.09 22.19
C ASN A 139 -4.48 -6.83 20.78
N PHE A 140 -5.76 -7.17 20.54
CA PHE A 140 -6.41 -6.99 19.24
C PHE A 140 -5.76 -7.76 18.09
N HIS A 141 -4.93 -8.77 18.37
CA HIS A 141 -4.37 -9.60 17.31
C HIS A 141 -5.49 -10.42 16.65
N ILE A 142 -5.50 -10.41 15.32
CA ILE A 142 -6.43 -11.18 14.51
C ILE A 142 -5.72 -12.45 14.02
N SER A 143 -6.38 -13.58 14.21
CA SER A 143 -5.95 -14.86 13.62
C SER A 143 -7.09 -15.55 12.90
N PHE A 144 -6.74 -16.35 11.92
CA PHE A 144 -7.64 -17.17 11.13
C PHE A 144 -7.26 -18.64 11.35
N VAL A 145 -8.26 -19.43 11.69
CA VAL A 145 -8.12 -20.83 12.07
C VAL A 145 -9.05 -21.66 11.18
N ASP A 146 -8.59 -22.83 10.73
CA ASP A 146 -9.46 -23.79 10.03
C ASP A 146 -10.37 -24.56 11.01
N ASN A 147 -11.24 -25.40 10.45
CA ASN A 147 -12.14 -26.26 11.24
C ASN A 147 -11.42 -27.30 12.10
N ASP A 148 -10.18 -27.66 11.75
CA ASP A 148 -9.36 -28.61 12.49
C ASP A 148 -8.57 -27.94 13.63
N GLY A 149 -8.74 -26.62 13.81
CA GLY A 149 -8.08 -25.84 14.85
C GLY A 149 -6.66 -25.40 14.49
N LYS A 150 -6.22 -25.58 13.24
CA LYS A 150 -4.91 -25.13 12.76
C LYS A 150 -4.96 -23.65 12.39
N VAL A 151 -4.01 -22.88 12.92
CA VAL A 151 -3.83 -21.47 12.56
C VAL A 151 -3.31 -21.37 11.13
N ILE A 152 -4.07 -20.70 10.27
CA ILE A 152 -3.74 -20.45 8.86
C ILE A 152 -2.92 -19.16 8.72
N ASN A 153 -3.33 -18.11 9.44
CA ASN A 153 -2.72 -16.78 9.39
C ASN A 153 -2.93 -16.07 10.73
N GLU A 154 -1.93 -15.37 11.25
CA GLU A 154 -2.03 -14.61 12.50
C GLU A 154 -1.24 -13.30 12.42
N ASP A 155 -1.72 -12.28 13.11
CA ASP A 155 -0.97 -11.03 13.30
C ASP A 155 0.31 -11.27 14.12
N TYR A 156 1.43 -10.76 13.61
CA TYR A 156 2.68 -10.66 14.37
C TYR A 156 2.73 -9.38 15.20
N LEU A 157 2.19 -8.29 14.65
CA LEU A 157 1.96 -7.03 15.36
C LEU A 157 0.51 -6.61 15.13
N GLY A 158 -0.11 -6.02 16.16
CA GLY A 158 -1.42 -5.39 16.03
C GLY A 158 -1.46 -4.41 14.86
N MET A 159 -2.61 -4.37 14.18
CA MET A 159 -2.80 -3.42 13.09
C MET A 159 -2.59 -2.00 13.62
N HIS A 160 -1.97 -1.16 12.80
CA HIS A 160 -1.60 0.19 13.16
C HIS A 160 -1.68 1.09 11.94
N TRP A 161 -1.66 2.39 12.18
CA TRP A 161 -1.69 3.38 11.12
C TRP A 161 -0.76 4.54 11.44
N GLU A 162 -0.42 5.29 10.41
CA GLU A 162 0.23 6.60 10.53
C GLU A 162 -0.56 7.60 9.68
N GLU A 163 -0.66 8.83 10.16
CA GLU A 163 -1.33 9.91 9.43
C GLU A 163 -0.49 10.35 8.24
N ASN A 164 -1.14 10.50 7.08
CA ASN A 164 -0.51 11.02 5.88
C ASN A 164 -0.84 12.51 5.76
N GLU A 165 -0.04 13.36 6.40
CA GLU A 165 -0.26 14.82 6.38
C GLU A 165 -0.16 15.41 4.95
N GLN A 166 0.66 14.82 4.08
CA GLN A 166 0.92 15.36 2.74
C GLN A 166 -0.28 15.22 1.80
N PHE A 167 -0.97 14.07 1.83
CA PHE A 167 -2.07 13.76 0.91
C PHE A 167 -3.43 13.61 1.62
N GLY A 168 -3.43 13.71 2.95
CA GLY A 168 -4.58 13.38 3.79
C GLY A 168 -4.77 11.87 3.96
N GLY A 169 -5.52 11.50 5.00
CA GLY A 169 -5.83 10.10 5.32
C GLY A 169 -4.71 9.40 6.09
N TYR A 170 -4.61 8.08 5.94
CA TYR A 170 -3.74 7.24 6.75
C TYR A 170 -3.05 6.18 5.89
N TYR A 171 -1.78 5.88 6.19
CA TYR A 171 -1.22 4.59 5.80
C TYR A 171 -1.60 3.56 6.85
N VAL A 172 -2.21 2.46 6.42
CA VAL A 172 -2.64 1.37 7.28
C VAL A 172 -1.69 0.19 7.11
N TYR A 173 -1.28 -0.39 8.23
CA TYR A 173 -0.35 -1.50 8.29
C TYR A 173 -1.01 -2.74 8.90
N CYS A 174 -0.78 -3.87 8.25
CA CYS A 174 -1.13 -5.18 8.74
C CYS A 174 0.13 -6.05 8.67
N THR A 175 0.63 -6.47 9.83
CA THR A 175 1.87 -7.25 9.92
C THR A 175 1.54 -8.67 10.34
N LYS A 176 1.62 -9.61 9.41
CA LYS A 176 1.34 -11.02 9.66
C LYS A 176 2.61 -11.78 10.07
N LYS A 177 2.44 -12.83 10.86
CA LYS A 177 3.49 -13.80 11.13
C LYS A 177 3.79 -14.58 9.86
N CYS A 178 5.08 -14.84 9.64
CA CYS A 178 5.58 -15.56 8.47
C CYS A 178 6.31 -16.81 8.97
N TYR A 179 5.83 -18.00 8.59
CA TYR A 179 6.43 -19.26 9.00
C TYR A 179 7.71 -19.57 8.18
N PRO A 180 8.63 -20.40 8.68
CA PRO A 180 9.92 -20.64 8.02
C PRO A 180 9.83 -21.15 6.58
N GLU A 181 8.91 -22.08 6.31
CA GLU A 181 8.75 -22.74 5.00
C GLU A 181 7.56 -22.18 4.19
N GLU A 182 7.00 -21.04 4.62
CA GLU A 182 5.86 -20.42 3.96
C GLU A 182 6.29 -19.74 2.65
N ALA A 183 5.62 -20.09 1.56
CA ALA A 183 5.86 -19.52 0.23
C ALA A 183 4.72 -18.57 -0.17
N PHE A 184 5.05 -17.55 -0.95
CA PHE A 184 4.10 -16.52 -1.38
C PHE A 184 4.07 -16.41 -2.90
N TYR A 185 2.88 -16.26 -3.48
CA TYR A 185 2.66 -16.23 -4.94
C TYR A 185 1.64 -15.16 -5.32
N GLY A 186 1.66 -14.69 -6.57
CA GLY A 186 0.65 -13.74 -7.08
C GLY A 186 1.21 -12.34 -7.29
N LEU A 187 0.50 -11.32 -6.79
CA LEU A 187 0.75 -9.89 -7.01
C LEU A 187 0.75 -9.43 -8.48
N GLY A 188 0.19 -10.25 -9.37
CA GLY A 188 0.12 -9.97 -10.79
C GLY A 188 1.44 -10.21 -11.52
N ASP A 189 1.83 -9.29 -12.39
CA ASP A 189 3.00 -9.40 -13.26
C ASP A 189 4.26 -8.81 -12.62
N LYS A 190 4.75 -9.44 -11.56
CA LYS A 190 6.03 -9.09 -10.94
C LYS A 190 7.18 -9.83 -11.64
N PRO A 191 8.26 -9.15 -12.11
CA PRO A 191 9.32 -9.78 -12.90
C PRO A 191 10.38 -10.43 -12.01
N THR A 192 9.93 -11.17 -10.99
CA THR A 192 10.76 -11.84 -10.00
C THR A 192 10.56 -13.35 -10.06
N ASP A 193 11.29 -14.09 -9.23
CA ASP A 193 11.06 -15.53 -9.07
C ASP A 193 9.62 -15.79 -8.60
N LEU A 194 9.08 -16.95 -8.94
CA LEU A 194 7.68 -17.30 -8.66
C LEU A 194 7.34 -17.19 -7.16
N ASN A 195 8.26 -17.64 -6.29
CA ASN A 195 8.12 -17.46 -4.85
C ASN A 195 8.56 -16.04 -4.46
N LEU A 196 7.62 -15.28 -3.91
CA LEU A 196 7.80 -13.89 -3.51
C LEU A 196 8.43 -13.74 -2.11
N ARG A 197 8.71 -14.85 -1.42
CA ARG A 197 9.33 -14.83 -0.08
C ARG A 197 10.63 -14.01 -0.07
N GLY A 198 10.75 -13.12 0.91
CA GLY A 198 11.91 -12.24 1.09
C GLY A 198 11.98 -11.07 0.11
N LYS A 199 10.95 -10.84 -0.71
CA LYS A 199 10.86 -9.68 -1.60
C LYS A 199 10.00 -8.58 -0.98
N ARG A 200 10.34 -7.33 -1.28
CA ARG A 200 9.51 -6.15 -1.02
C ARG A 200 9.00 -5.65 -2.37
N LEU A 201 7.68 -5.59 -2.54
CA LEU A 201 7.01 -5.29 -3.81
C LEU A 201 5.96 -4.21 -3.59
N GLN A 202 5.73 -3.39 -4.63
CA GLN A 202 4.81 -2.26 -4.59
C GLN A 202 3.71 -2.42 -5.65
N ASN A 203 2.47 -2.10 -5.27
CA ASN A 203 1.35 -1.95 -6.21
C ASN A 203 1.23 -0.49 -6.64
N TRP A 204 2.04 -0.11 -7.62
CA TRP A 204 2.04 1.23 -8.20
C TRP A 204 2.25 1.13 -9.71
N ASN A 205 1.21 1.40 -10.51
CA ASN A 205 1.31 1.26 -11.96
C ASN A 205 2.35 2.26 -12.52
N SER A 206 3.43 1.72 -13.08
CA SER A 206 4.53 2.49 -13.67
C SER A 206 4.81 2.06 -15.10
N ASP A 207 5.03 3.03 -15.98
CA ASP A 207 5.52 2.79 -17.33
C ASP A 207 7.04 2.55 -17.31
N THR A 208 7.40 1.28 -17.10
CA THR A 208 8.79 0.85 -16.92
C THR A 208 9.27 0.09 -18.16
N TYR A 209 9.58 0.83 -19.24
CA TYR A 209 10.02 0.25 -20.51
C TYR A 209 11.30 -0.59 -20.36
N SER A 210 11.33 -1.75 -21.02
CA SER A 210 12.49 -2.66 -21.06
C SER A 210 13.01 -3.05 -19.66
N PHE A 211 12.08 -3.33 -18.73
CA PHE A 211 12.41 -3.66 -17.35
C PHE A 211 13.35 -4.88 -17.21
N ALA A 212 14.22 -4.82 -16.20
CA ALA A 212 15.14 -5.90 -15.83
C ALA A 212 14.47 -6.92 -14.87
N LYS A 213 15.14 -8.07 -14.67
CA LYS A 213 14.74 -9.02 -13.63
C LYS A 213 14.76 -8.33 -12.26
N HIS A 214 13.72 -8.54 -11.46
CA HIS A 214 13.49 -7.94 -10.14
C HIS A 214 13.22 -6.42 -10.13
N GLN A 215 13.01 -5.79 -11.29
CA GLN A 215 12.64 -4.37 -11.35
C GLN A 215 11.14 -4.21 -11.04
N ASP A 216 10.83 -3.52 -9.96
CA ASP A 216 9.47 -3.24 -9.48
C ASP A 216 9.40 -1.75 -9.07
N PRO A 217 8.31 -1.02 -9.37
CA PRO A 217 7.03 -1.51 -9.89
C PRO A 217 6.88 -1.49 -11.42
N LEU A 218 5.83 -2.18 -11.91
CA LEU A 218 5.50 -2.39 -13.33
C LEU A 218 4.07 -1.88 -13.68
N TYR A 219 3.60 -2.24 -14.88
CA TYR A 219 2.40 -1.73 -15.52
C TYR A 219 1.07 -2.04 -14.82
N ARG A 220 0.97 -3.17 -14.11
CA ARG A 220 -0.28 -3.61 -13.48
C ARG A 220 -0.07 -3.85 -11.98
N SER A 221 -1.12 -3.55 -11.24
CA SER A 221 -1.19 -3.74 -9.79
C SER A 221 -2.40 -4.61 -9.50
N ILE A 222 -2.14 -5.86 -9.10
CA ILE A 222 -3.17 -6.80 -8.65
C ILE A 222 -2.83 -7.11 -7.19
N PRO A 223 -3.48 -6.44 -6.21
CA PRO A 223 -3.14 -6.56 -4.80
C PRO A 223 -3.71 -7.85 -4.18
N PHE A 224 -3.45 -8.98 -4.83
CA PHE A 224 -3.83 -10.31 -4.38
C PHE A 224 -2.60 -11.22 -4.34
N PHE A 225 -2.36 -11.88 -3.22
CA PHE A 225 -1.35 -12.91 -3.13
C PHE A 225 -1.89 -14.13 -2.38
N ILE A 226 -1.25 -15.27 -2.64
CA ILE A 226 -1.54 -16.55 -2.02
C ILE A 226 -0.34 -16.90 -1.13
N SER A 227 -0.60 -17.28 0.10
CA SER A 227 0.35 -17.96 0.97
C SER A 227 0.12 -19.47 0.91
N LEU A 228 1.20 -20.24 0.89
CA LEU A 228 1.21 -21.69 1.00
C LEU A 228 2.17 -22.12 2.11
N ASN A 229 1.64 -22.80 3.12
CA ASN A 229 2.42 -23.34 4.24
C ASN A 229 1.96 -24.77 4.57
N GLU A 230 2.87 -25.74 4.51
CA GLU A 230 2.59 -27.16 4.84
C GLU A 230 1.31 -27.71 4.17
N GLY A 231 1.11 -27.40 2.88
CA GLY A 231 -0.09 -27.83 2.13
C GLY A 231 -1.36 -27.02 2.39
N ASN A 232 -1.34 -26.04 3.30
CA ASN A 232 -2.46 -25.13 3.57
C ASN A 232 -2.26 -23.85 2.78
N ALA A 233 -3.27 -23.46 2.00
CA ALA A 233 -3.22 -22.27 1.17
C ALA A 233 -4.31 -21.28 1.57
N HIS A 234 -3.97 -19.99 1.60
CA HIS A 234 -4.93 -18.91 1.77
C HIS A 234 -4.57 -17.72 0.89
N GLY A 235 -5.58 -16.91 0.54
CA GLY A 235 -5.40 -15.70 -0.24
C GLY A 235 -5.62 -14.44 0.59
N ILE A 236 -4.84 -13.40 0.34
CA ILE A 236 -5.06 -12.05 0.88
C ILE A 236 -5.24 -11.09 -0.30
N PHE A 237 -6.37 -10.39 -0.29
CA PHE A 237 -6.68 -9.29 -1.19
C PHE A 237 -6.68 -7.98 -0.39
N LEU A 238 -5.92 -6.98 -0.83
CA LEU A 238 -5.79 -5.67 -0.18
C LEU A 238 -6.60 -4.59 -0.89
#